data_AF-A0AAW3PU12-F1
#
_entry.id   AF-A0AAW3PU12-F1
#
_cell.length_a   1.000
_cell.length_b   1.000
_cell.length_c   1.000
_cell.angle_alpha   90.00
_cell.angle_beta   90.00
_cell.angle_gamma   90.00
#
_symmetry.space_group_name_H-M   'P 1'
#
loop_
_entity.id
_entity.type
_entity.pdbx_description
1 polymer ?
#
loop_
_entity_poly.entity_id
_entity_poly.type
_entity_poly.pdbx_seq_one_letter_code
_entity_poly.pdbx_strand_id
1 'polypeptide(L)' 'MSTLEALRFVLDDARTPEIIRHHVVDALQYALRNYGQVFTAKEVEWLTQWDDARLPLAARKELDKREPAIASR' A
#
# COMPACT_ATOMS: atom_id res chain seq x y z
N MET A 1 -2.41 10.41 -5.43
CA MET A 1 -1.12 10.87 -4.86
C MET A 1 -1.32 11.66 -3.56
N SER A 2 -2.04 12.80 -3.52
CA SER A 2 -2.10 13.65 -2.30
C SER A 2 -2.53 12.93 -1.00
N THR A 3 -3.49 12.01 -1.07
CA THR A 3 -3.94 11.26 0.12
C THR A 3 -2.87 10.32 0.66
N LEU A 4 -2.18 9.56 -0.21
CA LEU A 4 -1.12 8.64 0.23
C LEU A 4 0.10 9.39 0.77
N GLU A 5 0.41 10.57 0.22
CA GLU A 5 1.43 11.46 0.76
C GLU A 5 1.07 11.96 2.17
N ALA A 6 -0.18 12.35 2.40
CA ALA A 6 -0.65 12.71 3.74
C ALA A 6 -0.56 11.54 4.73
N LEU A 7 -0.90 10.31 4.30
CA LEU A 7 -0.75 9.13 5.14
C LEU A 7 0.71 8.80 5.41
N ARG A 8 1.61 8.95 4.43
CA ARG A 8 3.05 8.76 4.63
C ARG A 8 3.59 9.72 5.69
N PHE A 9 3.18 11.00 5.63
CA PHE A 9 3.55 11.99 6.65
C PHE A 9 3.09 11.56 8.06
N VAL A 10 1.88 11.02 8.21
CA VAL A 10 1.38 10.50 9.50
C VAL A 10 2.26 9.36 10.02
N LEU A 11 2.72 8.48 9.14
CA LEU A 11 3.61 7.36 9.51
C LEU A 11 5.01 7.83 9.91
N ASP A 12 5.55 8.84 9.22
CA ASP A 12 6.90 9.37 9.45
C ASP A 12 6.96 10.36 10.63
N ASP A 13 5.84 10.97 11.04
CA ASP A 13 5.82 11.89 12.20
C ASP A 13 5.96 11.10 13.51
N ALA A 14 7.10 11.30 14.19
CA ALA A 14 7.40 10.71 15.48
C ALA A 14 6.35 11.05 16.56
N ARG A 15 5.67 12.20 16.43
CA ARG A 15 4.63 12.67 17.36
C ARG A 15 3.29 11.96 17.16
N THR A 16 3.09 11.26 16.04
CA THR A 16 1.89 10.46 15.82
C THR A 16 1.85 9.32 16.85
N PRO A 17 0.74 9.11 17.58
CA PRO A 17 0.60 7.93 18.43
C PRO A 17 0.72 6.62 17.63
N GLU A 18 1.36 5.62 18.22
CA GLU A 18 1.60 4.32 17.57
C GLU A 18 0.31 3.64 17.10
N ILE A 19 -0.78 3.75 17.89
CA ILE A 19 -2.10 3.23 17.52
C ILE A 19 -2.61 3.81 16.19
N ILE A 20 -2.34 5.08 15.92
CA ILE A 20 -2.76 5.73 14.66
C ILE A 20 -1.90 5.22 13.50
N ARG A 21 -0.58 5.11 13.71
CA ARG A 21 0.33 4.56 12.68
C ARG A 21 -0.07 3.15 12.28
N HIS A 22 -0.36 2.29 13.27
CA HIS A 22 -0.85 0.93 13.02
C HIS A 22 -2.19 0.94 12.28
N HIS A 23 -3.13 1.79 12.68
CA HIS A 23 -4.43 1.85 12.01
C HIS A 23 -4.33 2.27 10.54
N VAL A 24 -3.46 3.23 10.22
CA VAL A 24 -3.19 3.62 8.82
C VAL A 24 -2.63 2.45 8.02
N VAL A 25 -1.65 1.73 8.56
CA VAL A 25 -1.07 0.55 7.90
C VAL A 25 -2.12 -0.54 7.69
N ASP A 26 -2.93 -0.84 8.70
CA ASP A 26 -3.94 -1.88 8.63
C ASP A 26 -5.05 -1.53 7.61
N ALA A 27 -5.49 -0.27 7.59
CA ALA A 27 -6.47 0.22 6.63
C ALA A 27 -5.95 0.13 5.18
N LEU A 28 -4.70 0.54 4.95
CA LEU A 28 -4.06 0.44 3.64
C LEU A 28 -3.87 -1.03 3.20
N GLN A 29 -3.42 -1.90 4.12
CA GLN A 29 -3.30 -3.32 3.84
C GLN A 29 -4.66 -3.94 3.48
N TYR A 30 -5.71 -3.61 4.22
CA TYR A 30 -7.07 -4.07 3.95
C TYR A 30 -7.56 -3.57 2.59
N ALA A 31 -7.34 -2.29 2.26
CA ALA A 31 -7.71 -1.73 0.98
C ALA A 31 -6.98 -2.41 -0.19
N LEU A 32 -5.66 -2.64 -0.08
CA LEU A 32 -4.88 -3.35 -1.10
C LEU A 32 -5.39 -4.77 -1.34
N ARG A 33 -5.80 -5.48 -0.28
CA ARG A 33 -6.24 -6.87 -0.39
C ARG A 33 -7.64 -7.02 -1.00
N ASN A 34 -8.55 -6.10 -0.70
CA ASN A 34 -9.98 -6.26 -0.99
C ASN A 34 -10.49 -5.30 -2.07
N TYR A 35 -9.83 -4.16 -2.24
CA TYR A 35 -10.26 -3.08 -3.12
C TYR A 35 -9.08 -2.52 -3.93
N GLY A 36 -8.12 -3.38 -4.31
CA GLY A 36 -6.91 -2.98 -5.01
C GLY A 36 -7.16 -2.06 -6.22
N GLN A 37 -8.24 -2.29 -6.97
CA GLN A 37 -8.66 -1.49 -8.12
C GLN A 37 -8.83 0.02 -7.87
N VAL A 38 -8.98 0.46 -6.61
CA VAL A 38 -9.08 1.91 -6.28
C VAL A 38 -7.73 2.62 -6.38
N PHE A 39 -6.62 1.89 -6.33
CA PHE A 39 -5.27 2.42 -6.47
C PHE A 39 -4.83 2.40 -7.93
N THR A 40 -4.21 3.48 -8.38
CA THR A 40 -3.48 3.50 -9.66
C THR A 40 -2.25 2.58 -9.60
N ALA A 41 -1.73 2.14 -10.75
CA ALA A 41 -0.52 1.29 -10.79
C ALA A 41 0.66 1.96 -10.08
N LYS A 42 0.88 3.26 -10.34
CA LYS A 42 1.93 4.07 -9.69
C LYS A 42 1.78 4.12 -8.17
N GLU A 43 0.56 4.20 -7.66
CA GLU A 43 0.32 4.22 -6.20
C GLU A 43 0.61 2.86 -5.58
N VAL A 44 0.24 1.76 -6.25
CA VAL A 44 0.59 0.42 -5.77
C VAL A 44 2.10 0.21 -5.81
N GLU A 45 2.78 0.60 -6.90
CA GLU A 45 4.24 0.59 -7.00
C GLU A 45 4.89 1.36 -5.85
N TRP A 46 4.40 2.57 -5.56
CA TRP A 46 4.95 3.38 -4.49
C TRP A 46 4.76 2.73 -3.11
N LEU A 47 3.60 2.11 -2.85
CA LEU A 47 3.34 1.36 -1.62
C LEU A 47 4.27 0.14 -1.44
N THR A 48 4.90 -0.38 -2.51
CA THR A 48 5.93 -1.42 -2.38
C THR A 48 7.23 -0.95 -1.74
N GLN A 49 7.44 0.36 -1.65
CA GLN A 49 8.68 0.97 -1.16
C GLN A 49 8.56 1.47 0.30
N TRP A 50 7.41 1.27 0.95
CA TRP A 50 7.20 1.76 2.31
C TRP A 50 7.79 0.80 3.35
N ASP A 51 8.26 1.36 4.48
CA ASP A 51 9.09 0.63 5.45
C ASP A 51 8.34 -0.46 6.24
N ASP A 52 7.02 -0.32 6.46
CA ASP A 52 6.24 -1.34 7.16
C ASP A 52 6.00 -2.54 6.25
N ALA A 53 6.65 -3.67 6.55
CA ALA A 53 6.64 -4.90 5.74
C ALA A 53 5.23 -5.42 5.37
N ARG A 54 4.18 -5.06 6.12
CA ARG A 54 2.79 -5.43 5.80
C ARG A 54 2.28 -4.81 4.51
N LEU A 55 2.77 -3.62 4.14
CA LEU A 55 2.35 -2.89 2.94
C LEU A 55 3.02 -3.42 1.67
N PRO A 56 4.37 -3.56 1.60
CA PRO A 56 5.01 -4.10 0.41
C PRO A 56 4.52 -5.48 0.00
N LEU A 57 4.24 -6.36 0.96
CA LEU A 57 3.71 -7.69 0.68
C LEU A 57 2.32 -7.63 0.01
N ALA A 58 1.43 -6.77 0.50
CA ALA A 58 0.09 -6.64 -0.07
C ALA A 58 0.12 -5.92 -1.43
N ALA A 59 0.97 -4.89 -1.56
CA ALA A 59 1.12 -4.12 -2.79
C ALA A 59 1.74 -4.96 -3.91
N ARG A 60 2.78 -5.77 -3.63
CA ARG A 60 3.37 -6.67 -4.63
C ARG A 60 2.34 -7.66 -5.17
N LYS A 61 1.59 -8.31 -4.28
CA LYS A 61 0.50 -9.21 -4.68
C LYS A 61 -0.55 -8.53 -5.56
N GLU A 62 -0.79 -7.24 -5.35
CA GLU A 62 -1.72 -6.47 -6.18
C GLU A 62 -1.13 -6.11 -7.54
N LEU A 63 0.17 -5.81 -7.63
CA LEU A 63 0.87 -5.64 -8.92
C LEU A 63 0.87 -6.94 -9.73
N ASP A 64 1.19 -8.06 -9.09
CA ASP A 64 1.26 -9.38 -9.75
C ASP A 64 -0.09 -9.79 -10.37
N LYS A 65 -1.22 -9.32 -9.81
CA LYS A 65 -2.56 -9.53 -10.40
C LYS A 65 -2.83 -8.67 -11.63
N ARG A 66 -2.19 -7.51 -11.73
CA ARG A 66 -2.38 -6.51 -12.79
C ARG A 66 -1.50 -6.79 -13.99
N GLU A 67 -0.31 -7.34 -13.74
CA GLU A 67 0.47 -7.91 -14.82
C GLU A 67 -0.34 -9.07 -15.40
N PRO A 68 -0.73 -9.02 -16.68
CA PRO A 68 -1.37 -10.17 -17.29
C PRO A 68 -0.38 -11.32 -17.17
N ALA A 69 -0.86 -12.51 -16.79
CA ALA A 69 -0.07 -13.73 -16.81
C ALA A 69 0.41 -13.99 -18.25
N ILE A 70 1.51 -13.35 -18.65
CA ILE A 70 2.23 -13.67 -19.87
C ILE A 70 2.99 -14.95 -19.54
N ALA A 71 2.39 -16.07 -19.94
CA ALA A 71 2.98 -17.39 -20.19
C ALA A 71 2.21 -18.52 -19.50
N SER A 72 1.23 -19.05 -20.23
CA SER A 72 1.14 -20.50 -20.49
C SER A 72 0.39 -20.67 -21.82
N ARG A 73 1.12 -20.46 -22.92
CA ARG A 73 0.79 -20.98 -24.24
C ARG A 73 1.81 -22.06 -24.57
#